data_AF-A0A2E1IKM9-F1
#
_entry.id   AF-A0A2E1IKM9-F1
#
_cell.length_a   1.000
_cell.length_b   1.000
_cell.length_c   1.000
_cell.angle_alpha   90.00
_cell.angle_beta   90.00
_cell.angle_gamma   90.00
#
_symmetry.space_group_name_H-M   'P 1'
#
loop_
_entity.id
_entity.type
_entity.pdbx_description
1 polymer ?
#
loop_
_entity_poly.entity_id
_entity_poly.type
_entity_poly.pdbx_seq_one_letter_code
_entity_poly.pdbx_strand_id
1 'polypeptide(L)' 'MTVRKPYTVRFRTSENTTDENCFYAPDAYQARLLAIEFNNYIKDHPNRIDRIFSVPQH' A
#
# COMPACT_ATOMS: atom_id res chain seq x y z
N MET A 1 1.14 -16.65 15.94
CA MET A 1 1.89 -16.09 14.80
C MET A 1 0.90 -15.36 13.91
N THR A 2 1.03 -14.06 13.72
CA THR A 2 0.15 -13.29 12.82
C THR A 2 0.51 -13.64 11.38
N VAL A 3 -0.40 -14.31 10.68
CA VAL A 3 -0.23 -14.66 9.27
C VAL A 3 -0.19 -13.36 8.47
N ARG A 4 0.93 -13.10 7.80
CA ARG A 4 1.06 -11.93 6.92
C ARG A 4 0.61 -12.33 5.53
N LYS A 5 -0.25 -11.51 4.94
CA LYS A 5 -0.75 -11.66 3.57
C LYS A 5 -0.09 -10.61 2.68
N PRO A 6 0.11 -10.90 1.39
CA PRO A 6 0.55 -9.90 0.44
C PRO A 6 -0.58 -8.89 0.21
N TYR A 7 -0.30 -7.62 0.46
CA TYR A 7 -1.17 -6.49 0.17
C TYR A 7 -0.51 -5.58 -0.85
N THR A 8 -1.24 -5.27 -1.92
CA THR A 8 -0.85 -4.29 -2.93
C THR A 8 -1.52 -2.96 -2.59
N VAL A 9 -0.69 -1.93 -2.40
CA VAL A 9 -1.10 -0.55 -2.16
C VAL A 9 -0.88 0.22 -3.45
N ARG A 10 -1.97 0.64 -4.08
CA ARG A 10 -1.99 1.41 -5.32
C ARG A 10 -2.20 2.88 -5.00
N PHE A 11 -1.33 3.74 -5.50
CA PHE A 11 -1.36 5.19 -5.25
C PHE A 11 -1.01 5.98 -6.52
N ARG A 12 -1.42 7.25 -6.57
CA ARG A 12 -1.10 8.16 -7.68
C ARG A 12 0.05 9.09 -7.34
N THR A 13 1.07 9.13 -8.18
CA THR A 13 2.21 10.03 -8.02
C THR A 13 1.88 11.45 -8.47
N SER A 14 2.82 12.38 -8.28
CA SER A 14 2.72 13.76 -8.77
C SER A 14 2.69 13.85 -10.29
N GLU A 15 3.23 12.85 -10.98
CA GLU A 15 3.24 12.76 -12.45
C GLU A 15 1.93 12.17 -13.01
N ASN A 16 0.91 12.03 -12.15
CA ASN A 16 -0.37 11.43 -12.48
C ASN A 16 -0.25 9.96 -12.95
N THR A 17 0.90 9.32 -12.68
CA THR A 17 1.11 7.89 -12.87
C THR A 17 0.48 7.12 -11.72
N THR A 18 0.11 5.88 -12.01
CA THR A 18 -0.33 4.94 -10.99
C THR A 18 0.85 4.03 -10.65
N ASP A 19 1.23 4.01 -9.39
CA ASP A 19 2.26 3.14 -8.87
C ASP A 19 1.68 2.20 -7.81
N GLU A 20 2.32 1.03 -7.68
CA GLU A 20 1.84 -0.06 -6.84
C GLU A 20 2.98 -0.61 -6.01
N ASN A 21 2.79 -0.67 -4.68
CA ASN A 21 3.75 -1.28 -3.76
C ASN A 21 3.14 -2.50 -3.08
N CYS A 22 3.92 -3.59 -3.02
CA CYS A 22 3.51 -4.84 -2.36
C CYS A 22 4.14 -4.94 -0.97
N PHE A 23 3.31 -5.11 0.06
CA PHE A 23 3.73 -5.26 1.44
C PHE A 23 3.12 -6.49 2.08
N TYR A 24 3.89 -7.19 2.91
CA TYR A 24 3.39 -8.29 3.72
C TYR A 24 2.89 -7.77 5.06
N ALA A 25 1.57 -7.78 5.25
CA ALA A 25 0.92 -7.28 6.45
C ALA A 25 -0.18 -8.24 6.93
N PRO A 26 -0.51 -8.25 8.22
CA PRO A 26 -1.66 -9.00 8.71
C PRO A 26 -2.99 -8.42 8.20
N ASP A 27 -3.05 -7.09 8.02
CA ASP A 27 -4.26 -6.36 7.62
C ASP A 27 -3.92 -5.20 6.67
N ALA A 28 -4.93 -4.75 5.92
CA ALA A 28 -4.81 -3.62 5.00
C ALA A 28 -4.36 -2.32 5.68
N TYR A 29 -4.71 -2.12 6.95
CA TYR A 29 -4.27 -0.96 7.72
C TYR A 29 -2.76 -0.96 7.96
N GLN A 30 -2.19 -2.11 8.35
CA GLN A 30 -0.73 -2.22 8.51
C GLN A 30 0.00 -2.07 7.18
N ALA A 31 -0.55 -2.61 6.09
CA ALA A 31 -0.02 -2.40 4.74
C ALA A 31 0.03 -0.91 4.37
N ARG A 32 -1.01 -0.13 4.75
CA ARG A 32 -1.05 1.31 4.56
C ARG A 32 0.07 2.03 5.31
N LEU A 33 0.28 1.69 6.59
CA LEU A 33 1.33 2.29 7.40
C LEU A 33 2.71 1.99 6.82
N LEU A 34 2.96 0.75 6.40
CA LEU A 34 4.19 0.38 5.73
C LEU A 34 4.40 1.17 4.43
N ALA A 35 3.35 1.36 3.63
CA ALA A 35 3.42 2.18 2.42
C ALA A 35 3.75 3.65 2.71
N ILE A 36 3.18 4.21 3.78
CA ILE A 36 3.44 5.58 4.26
C ILE A 36 4.89 5.71 4.76
N GLU A 37 5.39 4.73 5.52
CA GLU A 37 6.76 4.74 6.02
C GLU A 37 7.79 4.53 4.90
N PHE A 38 7.48 3.67 3.94
CA PHE A 38 8.35 3.37 2.82
C PHE A 38 8.42 4.50 1.79
N ASN A 39 7.31 5.22 1.56
CA ASN A 39 7.23 6.24 0.53
C ASN A 39 6.87 7.61 1.13
N ASN A 40 7.86 8.51 1.19
CA ASN A 40 7.69 9.89 1.67
C ASN A 40 6.61 10.65 0.89
N TYR A 41 6.39 10.33 -0.39
CA TYR A 41 5.33 10.97 -1.17
C TYR A 41 3.92 10.59 -0.64
N ILE A 42 3.72 9.33 -0.30
CA ILE A 42 2.45 8.86 0.30
C ILE A 42 2.31 9.40 1.73
N LYS A 43 3.42 9.56 2.45
CA LYS A 43 3.46 10.17 3.78
C LYS A 43 2.97 11.62 3.77
N ASP A 44 3.43 12.40 2.79
CA ASP A 44 2.99 13.79 2.61
C ASP A 44 1.56 13.87 2.04
N HIS A 45 1.19 12.89 1.21
CA HIS A 45 -0.13 12.83 0.56
C HIS A 45 -0.87 11.51 0.78
N PRO A 46 -1.35 11.23 2.01
CA PRO A 46 -2.02 9.97 2.33
C PRO A 46 -3.35 9.78 1.60
N ASN A 47 -3.91 10.85 1.01
CA ASN A 47 -5.13 10.85 0.20
C ASN A 47 -4.88 10.40 -1.26
N ARG A 48 -3.61 10.21 -1.66
CA ARG A 48 -3.26 9.72 -3.01
C ARG A 48 -3.32 8.19 -3.13
N ILE A 49 -3.50 7.49 -2.02
CA ILE A 49 -3.75 6.05 -2.03
C ILE A 49 -5.14 5.82 -2.61
N ASP A 50 -5.19 5.15 -3.76
CA ASP A 50 -6.42 4.85 -4.48
C ASP A 50 -7.08 3.61 -3.88
N ARG A 51 -6.30 2.52 -3.75
CA ARG A 51 -6.79 1.23 -3.24
C ARG A 51 -5.71 0.44 -2.52
N ILE A 52 -6.13 -0.37 -1.56
CA ILE A 52 -5.32 -1.39 -0.92
C ILE A 52 -6.07 -2.71 -1.04
N PHE A 53 -5.46 -3.69 -1.70
CA PHE A 53 -6.08 -5.00 -1.91
C PHE A 53 -5.04 -6.10 -1.72
N SER A 54 -5.42 -7.17 -1.04
CA SER A 54 -4.60 -8.38 -1.04
C SER A 54 -4.87 -9.13 -2.34
N VAL A 55 -3.82 -9.46 -3.10
CA VAL A 55 -3.98 -10.37 -4.24
C VAL A 55 -4.58 -11.69 -3.74
N PRO A 56 -5.71 -12.15 -4.30
CA PRO A 56 -6.20 -13.48 -3.99
C PRO A 56 -5.15 -14.48 -4.47
N GLN A 57 -4.58 -15.22 -3.53
CA GLN A 57 -3.73 -16.37 -3.84
C GLN A 57 -4.67 -17.43 -4.42
N HIS A 58 -4.69 -17.54 -5.75
CA HIS A 58 -5.52 -18.53 -6.46
C HIS A 58 -5.02 -19.94 -6.19
#